data_AF-A0A959RUD6-F1
#
_entry.id   AF-A0A959RUD6-F1
#
_cell.length_a   1.000
_cell.length_b   1.000
_cell.length_c   1.000
_cell.angle_alpha   90.00
_cell.angle_beta   90.00
_cell.angle_gamma   90.00
#
_symmetry.space_group_name_H-M   'P 1'
#
loop_
_entity.id
_entity.type
_entity.pdbx_description
1 polymer ?
#
loop_
_entity_poly.entity_id
_entity_poly.type
_entity_poly.pdbx_seq_one_letter_code
_entity_poly.pdbx_strand_id
1 'polypeptide(L)' 'MGITFYLWLKGLQLSSNKAKTATLVYLSPFLSMFFIALILKEDLFLSSMVGLVFIVSGISIQSIFFEKGKIRFRLK' A
#
# COMPACT_ATOMS: atom_id res chain seq x y z
N MET A 1 16.13 -11.34 1.32
CA MET A 1 15.28 -11.01 0.16
C MET A 1 15.25 -12.19 -0.82
N GLY A 2 14.63 -13.30 -0.43
CA GLY A 2 14.69 -14.57 -1.19
C GLY A 2 13.32 -14.94 -1.76
N ILE A 3 12.56 -15.70 -1.00
CA ILE A 3 11.26 -16.25 -1.45
C ILE A 3 10.15 -15.20 -1.50
N THR A 4 10.06 -14.29 -0.54
CA THR A 4 8.99 -13.27 -0.51
C THR A 4 9.06 -12.31 -1.70
N PHE A 5 10.27 -11.91 -2.10
CA PHE A 5 10.48 -11.06 -3.26
C PHE A 5 10.20 -11.81 -4.57
N TYR A 6 10.59 -13.08 -4.65
CA TYR A 6 10.26 -13.94 -5.79
C TYR A 6 8.74 -14.12 -5.96
N LEU A 7 8.01 -14.40 -4.87
CA LEU A 7 6.55 -14.51 -4.86
C LEU A 7 5.88 -13.18 -5.24
N TRP A 8 6.41 -12.07 -4.72
CA TRP A 8 5.94 -10.72 -5.06
C TRP A 8 6.08 -10.43 -6.56
N LEU A 9 7.27 -10.70 -7.14
CA LEU A 9 7.52 -10.52 -8.57
C LEU A 9 6.64 -11.43 -9.42
N LYS A 10 6.48 -12.70 -9.06
CA LYS A 10 5.55 -13.64 -9.70
C LYS A 10 4.12 -13.07 -9.70
N GLY A 11 3.64 -12.58 -8.56
CA GLY A 11 2.31 -11.98 -8.44
C GLY A 11 2.13 -10.73 -9.31
N LEU A 12 3.15 -9.88 -9.39
CA LEU A 12 3.15 -8.73 -10.30
C LEU A 12 3.16 -9.15 -11.77
N GLN A 13 3.86 -10.23 -12.14
CA GLN A 13 3.87 -10.74 -13.51
C GLN A 13 2.53 -11.33 -13.95
N LEU A 14 1.81 -11.96 -13.01
CA LEU A 14 0.48 -12.55 -13.23
C LEU A 14 -0.65 -11.51 -13.19
N SER A 15 -0.41 -10.32 -12.60
CA SER A 15 -1.43 -9.28 -12.48
C SER A 15 -1.67 -8.55 -13.80
N SER A 16 -2.95 -8.45 -14.19
CA SER A 16 -3.40 -7.66 -15.34
C SER A 16 -3.08 -6.18 -15.21
N ASN A 17 -2.93 -5.66 -13.98
CA ASN A 17 -2.56 -4.27 -13.73
C ASN A 17 -1.51 -4.17 -12.61
N LYS A 18 -0.24 -4.30 -13.00
CA LYS A 18 0.93 -4.24 -12.11
C LYS A 18 0.95 -2.99 -11.24
N ALA A 19 0.52 -1.84 -11.76
CA ALA A 19 0.47 -0.58 -11.01
C ALA A 19 -0.53 -0.66 -9.86
N LYS A 20 -1.73 -1.19 -10.11
CA LYS A 20 -2.77 -1.36 -9.08
C LYS A 20 -2.35 -2.38 -8.01
N THR A 21 -1.71 -3.47 -8.42
CA THR A 21 -1.18 -4.47 -7.49
C THR A 21 -0.05 -3.90 -6.64
N ALA A 22 0.83 -3.06 -7.21
CA ALA A 22 1.89 -2.40 -6.45
C ALA A 22 1.33 -1.44 -5.38
N THR A 23 0.19 -0.80 -5.63
CA THR A 23 -0.49 0.04 -4.62
C THR A 23 -0.91 -0.75 -3.38
N LEU A 24 -1.12 -2.07 -3.48
CA LEU A 24 -1.47 -2.91 -2.32
C LEU A 24 -0.34 -3.01 -1.28
N VAL A 25 0.92 -2.81 -1.67
CA VAL A 25 2.05 -2.79 -0.72
C VAL A 25 1.86 -1.71 0.33
N TYR A 26 1.22 -0.61 -0.03
CA TYR A 26 0.96 0.48 0.89
C TYR A 26 -0.03 0.13 2.01
N LEU A 27 -0.70 -1.03 1.93
CA LEU A 27 -1.49 -1.58 3.05
C LEU A 27 -0.61 -2.23 4.13
N SER A 28 0.66 -2.53 3.82
CA SER A 28 1.63 -3.12 4.76
C SER A 28 1.74 -2.38 6.11
N PRO A 29 1.90 -1.04 6.18
CA PRO A 29 1.93 -0.33 7.46
C PRO A 29 0.65 -0.49 8.30
N PHE A 30 -0.52 -0.60 7.65
CA PHE A 30 -1.77 -0.86 8.35
C PHE A 30 -1.82 -2.29 8.93
N LEU A 31 -1.51 -3.29 8.10
CA LEU A 31 -1.42 -4.68 8.55
C LEU A 31 -0.38 -4.83 9.67
N SER A 32 0.77 -4.17 9.56
CA SER A 32 1.81 -4.20 10.58
C SER A 32 1.30 -3.66 11.92
N MET A 33 0.60 -2.53 11.93
CA MET A 33 -0.01 -2.00 13.15
C MET A 33 -1.06 -2.92 13.74
N PHE A 34 -1.91 -3.51 12.90
CA PHE A 34 -2.90 -4.48 13.34
C PHE A 34 -2.26 -5.71 13.99
N PHE A 35 -1.20 -6.26 13.40
CA PHE A 35 -0.48 -7.39 13.99
C PHE A 35 0.26 -7.01 15.27
N ILE A 36 0.84 -5.80 15.37
CA ILE A 36 1.46 -5.33 16.61
C ILE A 36 0.41 -5.24 17.73
N ALA A 37 -0.76 -4.64 17.47
CA ALA A 37 -1.83 -4.55 18.44
C ALA A 37 -2.37 -5.93 18.89
N LEU A 38 -2.50 -6.88 17.96
CA LEU A 38 -3.02 -8.22 18.28
C LEU A 38 -1.99 -9.13 18.97
N ILE A 39 -0.74 -9.12 18.51
CA ILE A 39 0.30 -10.08 18.92
C ILE A 39 1.08 -9.54 20.12
N LEU A 40 1.53 -8.28 20.06
CA LEU A 40 2.35 -7.67 21.11
C LEU A 40 1.48 -7.07 22.23
N LYS A 41 0.19 -6.78 21.97
CA LYS A 41 -0.74 -6.14 22.91
C LYS A 41 -0.21 -4.84 23.53
N GLU A 42 0.67 -4.15 22.80
CA GLU A 42 1.20 -2.86 23.22
C GLU A 42 0.20 -1.74 22.95
N ASP A 43 0.15 -0.78 23.85
CA ASP A 43 -0.65 0.42 23.68
C ASP A 43 -0.09 1.25 22.51
N LEU A 44 -0.86 1.30 21.42
CA LEU A 44 -0.54 2.13 20.28
C LEU A 44 -0.74 3.61 20.65
N PHE A 45 0.35 4.37 20.67
CA PHE A 45 0.28 5.81 20.88
C PHE A 45 -0.57 6.51 19.81
N LEU A 46 -1.26 7.58 20.21
CA LEU A 46 -2.04 8.44 19.31
C LEU A 46 -1.20 8.99 18.15
N SER A 47 0.10 9.21 18.34
CA SER A 47 1.04 9.64 17.29
C SER A 47 1.14 8.61 16.14
N SER A 48 1.11 7.31 16.46
CA SER A 48 1.10 6.23 15.47
C SER A 48 -0.20 6.25 14.66
N MET A 49 -1.35 6.48 15.31
CA MET A 49 -2.65 6.61 14.64
C MET A 49 -2.69 7.82 13.69
N VAL A 50 -2.17 8.96 14.11
CA VAL A 50 -2.07 10.16 13.25
C VAL A 50 -1.15 9.90 12.06
N GLY A 51 0.02 9.27 12.29
CA GLY A 51 0.92 8.88 11.22
C GLY A 51 0.28 7.92 10.22
N LEU A 52 -0.53 6.97 10.69
CA LEU A 52 -1.29 6.05 9.86
C LEU A 52 -2.29 6.80 8.96
N VAL A 53 -3.08 7.71 9.54
CA VAL A 53 -4.04 8.54 8.78
C VAL A 53 -3.31 9.39 7.73
N PHE A 54 -2.14 9.92 8.07
CA PHE A 54 -1.31 10.71 7.15
C PHE A 54 -0.79 9.87 5.97
N ILE A 55 -0.30 8.65 6.24
CA ILE A 55 0.14 7.73 5.20
C ILE A 55 -1.04 7.32 4.30
N VAL A 56 -2.16 6.90 4.89
CA VAL A 56 -3.37 6.47 4.16
C VAL A 56 -3.91 7.59 3.28
N SER A 57 -4.04 8.80 3.81
CA SER A 57 -4.51 9.96 3.02
C SER A 57 -3.55 10.29 1.87
N GLY A 58 -2.23 10.25 2.10
CA GLY A 58 -1.23 10.39 1.05
C GLY A 58 -1.36 9.35 -0.07
N ILE A 59 -1.58 8.08 0.29
CA ILE A 59 -1.78 7.00 -0.68
C ILE A 59 -3.10 7.16 -1.43
N SER A 60 -4.18 7.54 -0.76
CA SER A 60 -5.48 7.79 -1.40
C SER A 60 -5.38 8.92 -2.42
N ILE A 61 -4.72 10.02 -2.06
CA ILE A 61 -4.47 11.15 -2.97
C ILE A 61 -3.59 10.69 -4.14
N GLN A 62 -2.50 9.97 -3.86
CA GLN A 62 -1.60 9.46 -4.89
C GLN A 62 -2.33 8.51 -5.85
N SER A 63 -3.13 7.57 -5.34
CA SER A 63 -3.89 6.61 -6.16
C SER A 63 -4.85 7.34 -7.09
N ILE A 64 -5.61 8.30 -6.58
CA ILE A 64 -6.57 9.09 -7.38
C ILE A 64 -5.85 9.95 -8.42
N PHE A 65 -4.71 10.56 -8.07
CA PHE A 65 -3.96 11.42 -8.97
C PHE A 65 -3.22 10.62 -10.07
N PHE A 66 -2.67 9.45 -9.72
CA PHE A 66 -1.99 8.56 -10.66
C PHE A 66 -2.97 7.96 -11.69
N GLU A 67 -4.22 7.72 -11.28
CA GLU A 67 -5.28 7.24 -12.17
C GLU A 67 -5.69 8.34 -13.18
N LYS A 68 -5.73 9.61 -12.77
CA LYS A 68 -6.00 10.75 -13.67
C LYS A 68 -4.90 10.99 -14.70
N GLY A 69 -3.63 10.79 -14.35
CA GLY A 69 -2.51 10.91 -15.30
C GLY A 69 -2.55 9.88 -16.43
N LYS A 70 -3.04 8.67 -16.14
CA LYS A 70 -3.15 7.56 -17.10
C LYS A 70 -4.30 7.73 -18.10
N ILE A 71 -5.39 8.38 -17.69
CA ILE A 71 -6.55 8.68 -18.56
C ILE A 71 -6.21 9.78 -19.56
N ARG A 72 -5.44 10.80 -19.14
CA ARG A 72 -5.07 11.95 -20.01
C ARG A 72 -4.10 11.59 -21.13
N PHE A 73 -3.28 10.54 -20.97
CA PHE A 73 -2.32 10.09 -21.98
C PHE A 73 -2.90 9.08 -22.98
N ARG A 74 -4.07 8.48 -22.70
CA ARG A 74 -4.75 7.56 -23.63
C ARG A 74 -5.75 8.24 -24.58
N LEU A 75 -5.97 9.55 -24.38
CA LEU A 75 -6.86 10.40 -25.18
C LEU A 75 -6.10 11.40 -26.07
N LYS A 76 -4.77 11.27 -26.15
CA LYS A 76 -3.90 12.02 -27.06
C LYS A 76 -3.12 11.04 -27.92
#